data_AF-A0A329R463-F1
#
_entry.id   AF-A0A329R463-F1
#
_cell.length_a   1.000
_cell.length_b   1.000
_cell.length_c   1.000
_cell.angle_alpha   90.00
_cell.angle_beta   90.00
_cell.angle_gamma   90.00
#
_symmetry.space_group_name_H-M   'P 1'
#
loop_
_entity.id
_entity.type
_entity.pdbx_description
1 polymer ?
#
loop_
_entity_poly.entity_id
_entity_poly.type
_entity_poly.pdbx_seq_one_letter_code
_entity_poly.pdbx_strand_id
1 'polypeptide(L)'
;MNPEDHIQQMLQAIIKKTKSIINDSHKQSFGSLEYFLEHIIAYQDNQQYMSNEWHIRTPRWLGEYGNTPEEEELLSDIYRLQAYISENLKGG
;
A
#
# COMPACT_ATOMS: atom_id res chain seq x y z
N MET A 1 2.55 -2.42 21.35
CA MET A 1 1.91 -1.59 20.32
C MET A 1 0.68 -2.37 19.86
N ASN A 2 -0.51 -1.76 19.83
CA ASN A 2 -1.72 -2.47 19.38
C ASN A 2 -1.57 -2.79 17.88
N PRO A 3 -2.01 -3.96 17.39
CA PRO A 3 -2.10 -4.25 15.96
C PRO A 3 -2.59 -3.08 15.09
N GLU A 4 -3.57 -2.32 15.56
CA GLU A 4 -4.09 -1.15 14.85
C GLU A 4 -3.05 -0.05 14.65
N ASP A 5 -2.31 0.30 15.70
CA ASP A 5 -1.25 1.30 15.62
C ASP A 5 -0.18 0.84 14.62
N HIS A 6 0.12 -0.46 14.60
CA HIS A 6 1.16 -1.01 13.72
C HIS A 6 0.71 -0.97 12.25
N ILE A 7 -0.55 -1.33 12.00
CA ILE A 7 -1.19 -1.21 10.68
C ILE A 7 -1.16 0.25 10.21
N GLN A 8 -1.48 1.20 11.09
CA GLN A 8 -1.44 2.62 10.78
C GLN A 8 -0.03 3.09 10.43
N GLN A 9 1.00 2.63 11.14
CA GLN A 9 2.39 2.94 10.80
C GLN A 9 2.82 2.35 9.45
N MET A 10 2.45 1.11 9.16
CA MET A 10 2.73 0.47 7.87
C MET A 10 2.03 1.19 6.72
N LEU A 11 0.76 1.58 6.89
CA LEU A 11 0.01 2.38 5.92
C LEU A 11 0.69 3.73 5.66
N GLN A 12 1.09 4.44 6.72
CA GLN A 12 1.82 5.71 6.58
C GLN A 12 3.15 5.52 5.83
N ALA A 13 3.87 4.43 6.08
CA ALA A 13 5.11 4.13 5.37
C ALA A 13 4.87 3.89 3.87
N ILE A 14 3.85 3.10 3.52
CA ILE A 14 3.41 2.84 2.14
C ILE A 14 3.04 4.15 1.45
N ILE A 15 2.17 4.96 2.06
CA ILE A 15 1.74 6.27 1.52
C ILE A 15 2.94 7.19 1.27
N LYS A 16 3.86 7.29 2.23
CA LYS A 16 5.06 8.12 2.11
C LYS A 16 5.95 7.65 0.96
N LYS A 17 6.12 6.34 0.82
CA LYS A 17 6.92 5.74 -0.25
C LYS A 17 6.29 5.96 -1.62
N THR A 18 4.99 5.73 -1.77
CA THR A 18 4.24 6.02 -3.01
C THR A 18 4.39 7.49 -3.41
N LYS A 19 4.22 8.44 -2.48
CA LYS A 19 4.45 9.87 -2.74
C LYS A 19 5.88 10.16 -3.21
N SER A 20 6.87 9.50 -2.61
CA SER A 20 8.27 9.67 -2.99
C SER A 20 8.54 9.17 -4.41
N ILE A 21 7.93 8.05 -4.82
CA ILE A 21 8.09 7.50 -6.18
C ILE A 21 7.41 8.42 -7.20
N ILE A 22 6.21 8.92 -6.90
CA ILE A 22 5.47 9.85 -7.79
C ILE A 22 6.24 11.15 -8.00
N ASN A 23 6.81 11.71 -6.93
CA ASN A 23 7.50 13.00 -6.97
C ASN A 23 8.94 12.91 -7.53
N ASP A 24 9.43 11.71 -7.84
CA ASP A 24 10.75 11.55 -8.46
C ASP A 24 10.68 11.97 -9.93
N SER A 25 11.08 13.21 -10.22
CA SER A 25 11.07 13.80 -11.57
C SER A 25 11.97 13.08 -12.58
N HIS A 26 12.83 12.17 -12.13
CA HIS A 26 13.67 11.34 -13.01
C HIS A 26 12.98 10.05 -13.44
N LYS A 27 11.86 9.71 -12.81
CA LYS A 27 11.07 8.51 -13.12
C LYS A 27 9.74 8.97 -13.70
N GLN A 28 9.34 8.36 -14.82
CA GLN A 28 8.03 8.62 -15.38
C GLN A 28 7.00 7.96 -14.46
N SER A 29 6.43 8.71 -13.53
CA SER A 29 5.35 8.20 -12.69
C SER A 29 4.17 7.87 -13.59
N PHE A 30 3.73 6.61 -13.58
CA PHE A 30 2.52 6.22 -14.25
C PHE A 30 1.34 6.79 -13.46
N GLY A 31 0.35 7.43 -14.10
CA GLY A 31 -0.84 7.99 -13.43
C GLY A 31 -1.66 6.96 -12.63
N SER A 32 -1.26 5.71 -12.75
CA SER A 32 -1.73 4.58 -12.00
C SER A 32 -1.19 4.55 -10.55
N LEU A 33 0.04 5.01 -10.28
CA LEU A 33 0.57 5.22 -8.92
C LEU A 33 -0.18 6.36 -8.21
N GLU A 34 -0.50 7.43 -8.93
CA GLU A 34 -1.32 8.53 -8.42
C GLU A 34 -2.70 8.04 -8.02
N TYR A 35 -3.34 7.23 -8.88
CA TYR A 35 -4.60 6.57 -8.55
C TYR A 35 -4.45 5.67 -7.30
N PHE A 36 -3.42 4.82 -7.24
CA PHE A 36 -3.17 3.98 -6.07
C PHE A 36 -3.01 4.80 -4.78
N LEU A 37 -2.29 5.93 -4.85
CA LEU A 37 -2.08 6.82 -3.71
C LEU A 37 -3.41 7.32 -3.12
N GLU A 38 -4.35 7.74 -3.96
CA GLU A 38 -5.68 8.16 -3.52
C GLU A 38 -6.43 7.03 -2.81
N HIS A 39 -6.38 5.81 -3.37
CA HIS A 39 -7.02 4.64 -2.79
C HIS A 39 -6.43 4.23 -1.44
N ILE A 40 -5.12 4.22 -1.29
CA ILE A 40 -4.48 3.80 -0.04
C ILE A 40 -4.65 4.84 1.08
N ILE A 41 -4.74 6.13 0.74
CA ILE A 41 -5.12 7.19 1.69
C ILE A 41 -6.56 6.98 2.15
N ALA A 42 -7.50 6.80 1.21
CA ALA A 42 -8.91 6.55 1.56
C ALA A 42 -9.07 5.26 2.37
N TYR A 43 -8.31 4.21 2.07
CA TYR A 43 -8.27 2.97 2.83
C TYR A 43 -7.86 3.20 4.28
N GLN A 44 -6.83 4.03 4.50
CA GLN A 44 -6.37 4.40 5.83
C GLN A 44 -7.41 5.24 6.59
N ASP A 45 -7.91 6.32 5.97
CA ASP A 45 -8.83 7.27 6.58
C ASP A 45 -10.14 6.60 6.99
N ASN A 46 -10.64 5.68 6.16
CA ASN A 46 -11.85 4.90 6.43
C ASN A 46 -11.60 3.67 7.33
N GLN A 47 -10.36 3.47 7.79
CA GLN A 47 -9.95 2.30 8.56
C GLN A 47 -10.41 0.98 7.92
N GLN A 48 -10.32 0.88 6.60
CA GLN A 48 -10.92 -0.23 5.84
C GLN A 48 -10.35 -1.60 6.22
N TYR A 49 -9.15 -1.65 6.82
CA TYR A 49 -8.57 -2.85 7.43
C TYR A 49 -9.47 -3.49 8.51
N MET A 50 -10.38 -2.73 9.12
CA MET A 50 -11.36 -3.24 10.07
C MET A 50 -12.59 -3.88 9.41
N SER A 51 -12.86 -3.57 8.14
CA SER A 51 -14.01 -4.10 7.42
C SER A 51 -13.84 -5.56 6.98
N ASN A 52 -14.89 -6.14 6.40
CA ASN A 52 -14.83 -7.44 5.74
C ASN A 52 -14.12 -7.37 4.38
N GLU A 53 -14.10 -6.18 3.75
CA GLU A 53 -13.42 -5.91 2.48
C GLU A 53 -12.06 -5.23 2.72
N TRP A 54 -11.28 -5.82 3.63
CA TRP A 54 -10.02 -5.26 4.12
C TRP A 54 -8.84 -5.40 3.15
N HIS A 55 -8.99 -6.15 2.06
CA HIS A 55 -7.91 -6.37 1.10
C HIS A 55 -7.59 -5.08 0.33
N ILE A 56 -6.31 -4.77 0.22
CA ILE A 56 -5.80 -3.71 -0.63
C ILE A 56 -5.69 -4.29 -2.03
N ARG A 57 -6.45 -3.72 -2.97
CA ARG A 57 -6.31 -4.10 -4.38
C ARG A 57 -4.97 -3.59 -4.88
N THR A 58 -3.98 -4.48 -4.93
CA THR A 58 -2.72 -4.20 -5.61
C THR A 58 -3.04 -3.93 -7.08
N PRO A 59 -2.66 -2.76 -7.60
CA PRO A 59 -2.95 -2.46 -8.98
C PRO A 59 -2.24 -3.45 -9.93
N ARG A 60 -2.94 -3.93 -10.95
CA ARG A 60 -2.47 -4.97 -11.88
C ARG A 60 -1.18 -4.61 -12.64
N TRP A 61 -0.86 -3.32 -12.72
CA TRP A 61 0.26 -2.75 -13.48
C TRP A 61 1.56 -2.59 -12.68
N LEU A 62 1.59 -2.94 -11.38
CA LEU A 62 2.85 -3.19 -10.66
C LEU A 62 3.50 -4.45 -11.27
N GLY A 63 4.09 -4.29 -12.45
CA GLY A 63 4.83 -5.31 -13.18
C GLY A 63 4.51 -5.40 -14.68
N GLU A 64 3.48 -4.70 -15.19
CA GLU A 64 3.07 -4.86 -16.61
C GLU A 64 4.12 -4.36 -17.62
N TYR A 65 5.01 -3.45 -17.20
CA TYR A 65 6.17 -2.99 -17.98
C TYR A 65 7.52 -3.24 -17.28
N GLY A 66 7.50 -4.06 -16.22
CA GLY A 66 8.60 -4.22 -15.27
C GLY A 66 8.56 -3.11 -14.20
N ASN A 67 8.58 -3.51 -12.94
CA ASN A 67 8.67 -2.57 -11.83
C ASN A 67 10.10 -2.06 -11.66
N THR A 68 10.23 -0.80 -11.25
CA THR A 68 11.45 -0.32 -10.62
C THR A 68 11.68 -1.05 -9.29
N PRO A 69 12.92 -1.13 -8.78
CA PRO A 69 13.20 -1.74 -7.49
C PRO A 69 12.35 -1.15 -6.34
N GLU A 70 12.05 0.15 -6.39
CA GLU A 70 11.23 0.81 -5.37
C GLU A 70 9.75 0.43 -5.46
N GLU A 71 9.24 0.17 -6.66
CA GLU A 71 7.90 -0.35 -6.90
C GLU A 71 7.77 -1.82 -6.45
N GLU A 72 8.79 -2.66 -6.70
CA GLU A 72 8.84 -4.02 -6.15
C GLU A 72 8.83 -4.02 -4.61
N GLU A 73 9.61 -3.12 -4.01
CA GLU A 73 9.63 -3.00 -2.56
C GLU A 73 8.29 -2.46 -2.02
N LEU A 74 7.65 -1.51 -2.71
CA LEU A 74 6.31 -1.05 -2.38
C LEU A 74 5.29 -2.20 -2.43
N LEU A 75 5.36 -3.05 -3.45
CA LEU A 75 4.50 -4.23 -3.57
C LEU A 75 4.73 -5.21 -2.41
N SER A 76 6.00 -5.45 -2.06
CA SER A 76 6.38 -6.28 -0.91
C SER A 76 5.81 -5.73 0.40
N ASP A 77 5.88 -4.40 0.61
CA ASP A 77 5.35 -3.74 1.79
C ASP A 77 3.81 -3.89 1.90
N ILE A 78 3.09 -3.80 0.77
CA ILE A 78 1.64 -4.06 0.73
C ILE A 78 1.33 -5.51 1.11
N TYR A 79 2.06 -6.48 0.56
CA TYR A 79 1.84 -7.89 0.90
C TYR A 79 2.13 -8.17 2.37
N ARG A 80 3.19 -7.59 2.94
CA ARG A 80 3.49 -7.67 4.37
C ARG A 80 2.38 -7.10 5.23
N LEU A 81 1.83 -5.94 4.83
CA LEU A 81 0.69 -5.34 5.51
C LEU A 81 -0.53 -6.26 5.49
N GLN A 82 -0.86 -6.82 4.32
CA GLN A 82 -2.01 -7.71 4.22
C GLN A 82 -1.84 -8.99 5.04
N ALA A 83 -0.65 -9.59 5.02
CA ALA A 83 -0.33 -10.74 5.86
C ALA A 83 -0.50 -10.40 7.35
N TYR A 84 0.04 -9.26 7.77
CA TYR A 84 -0.10 -8.80 9.15
C TYR A 84 -1.56 -8.59 9.57
N ILE A 85 -2.38 -7.96 8.72
CA ILE A 85 -3.83 -7.78 8.98
C ILE A 85 -4.52 -9.14 9.10
N SER A 86 -4.23 -10.08 8.19
CA SER A 86 -4.82 -11.42 8.21
C SER A 86 -4.54 -12.14 9.52
N GLU A 87 -3.27 -12.16 9.93
CA GLU A 87 -2.79 -12.85 11.13
C GLU A 87 -3.32 -12.21 12.42
N ASN A 88 -3.36 -10.87 12.50
CA ASN A 88 -3.59 -10.16 13.76
C ASN A 88 -5.03 -9.67 13.95
N LEU A 89 -5.78 -9.43 12.86
CA LEU A 89 -7.15 -8.91 12.94
C LEU A 89 -8.22 -9.87 12.41
N LYS A 90 -7.87 -10.80 11.51
CA LYS A 90 -8.85 -11.63 10.81
C LYS A 90 -8.80 -13.11 11.17
N GLY A 91 -7.88 -13.49 12.05
CA GLY A 91 -7.84 -14.82 12.66
C GLY A 91 -7.10 -15.89 11.87
N GLY A 92 -6.36 -15.51 10.81
CA GLY A 92 -5.58 -16.45 9.99
C GLY A 92 -6.42 -17.28 9.04
#